data_AF-A0A3N4PKQ6-F1
#
_entry.id   AF-A0A3N4PKQ6-F1
#
_cell.length_a   1.000
_cell.length_b   1.000
_cell.length_c   1.000
_cell.angle_alpha   90.00
_cell.angle_beta   90.00
_cell.angle_gamma   90.00
#
_symmetry.space_group_name_H-M   'P 1'
#
loop_
_entity.id
_entity.type
_entity.pdbx_description
1 polymer ?
#
loop_
_entity_poly.entity_id
_entity_poly.type
_entity_poly.pdbx_seq_one_letter_code
_entity_poly.pdbx_strand_id
1 'polypeptide(L)'
;MLNMTTMRIKTFILALLLANGAMAQTTPLHNELARKDSLLFAIAMGSCNLQALDNIFTKDFVMYHDNGYGNPSTAQPYADLLAFIKKTCESKPVKMRREVVQQSLQTFPVSEREATQTGVQRFFVTPPGQPERQVEESKFFRTWRKEGPEWKLARETDYMVKNSFPAEVRYQPEPYTPPSAELHATIVRLDSIYFDTYNNCNIEKMASMMSDTLEFYHDRGGLSTSKTENLASIRKNICGKVTRELVKGSIEVYPIAGYGAVEIGYHSFRNIAEPGVSRPSKFIVLWRHADNEWKITRVVSLH
;
A
#
# COMPACT_ATOMS: atom_id res chain seq x y z
N MET A 1 -10.45 77.29 2.43
CA MET A 1 -10.63 76.10 1.57
C MET A 1 -9.27 75.49 1.27
N LEU A 2 -8.87 74.43 1.98
CA LEU A 2 -8.50 73.12 1.43
C LEU A 2 -7.96 72.26 2.59
N ASN A 3 -8.50 71.05 2.68
CA ASN A 3 -8.39 70.15 3.82
C ASN A 3 -7.01 69.48 3.93
N MET A 4 -6.52 69.41 5.17
CA MET A 4 -5.58 68.40 5.64
C MET A 4 -6.21 67.02 5.46
N THR A 5 -5.56 66.15 4.68
CA THR A 5 -5.91 64.72 4.64
C THR A 5 -4.74 63.92 5.18
N THR A 6 -5.00 63.31 6.33
CA THR A 6 -4.13 62.46 7.13
C THR A 6 -3.77 61.18 6.36
N MET A 7 -2.48 60.97 6.11
CA MET A 7 -1.95 59.73 5.55
C MET A 7 -1.92 58.66 6.65
N ARG A 8 -2.93 57.78 6.66
CA ARG A 8 -2.98 56.62 7.56
C ARG A 8 -1.93 55.60 7.13
N ILE A 9 -0.88 55.46 7.93
CA ILE A 9 0.07 54.34 7.88
C ILE A 9 -0.72 53.06 8.20
N LYS A 10 -0.95 52.22 7.19
CA LYS A 10 -1.48 50.87 7.40
C LYS A 10 -0.30 49.97 7.79
N THR A 11 -0.16 49.72 9.08
CA THR A 11 0.72 48.67 9.62
C THR A 11 0.26 47.33 9.08
N PHE A 12 0.97 46.77 8.10
CA PHE A 12 0.81 45.39 7.67
C PHE A 12 1.40 44.49 8.77
N ILE A 13 0.53 44.00 9.67
CA ILE A 13 0.86 42.89 10.55
C ILE A 13 0.90 41.65 9.65
N LEU A 14 2.10 41.24 9.25
CA LEU A 14 2.36 39.96 8.62
C LEU A 14 2.08 38.86 9.64
N ALA A 15 0.86 38.33 9.64
CA ALA A 15 0.52 37.16 10.42
C ALA A 15 1.35 35.98 9.88
N LEU A 16 2.42 35.61 10.60
CA LEU A 16 3.06 34.32 10.44
C LEU A 16 2.02 33.24 10.74
N LEU A 17 1.43 32.68 9.70
CA LEU A 17 0.77 31.38 9.77
C LEU A 17 1.85 30.36 10.11
N LEU A 18 2.01 30.08 11.41
CA LEU A 18 2.62 28.84 11.84
C LEU A 18 1.73 27.73 11.27
N ALA A 19 2.17 27.14 10.16
CA ALA A 19 1.66 25.86 9.71
C ALA A 19 1.99 24.87 10.83
N ASN A 20 1.03 24.67 11.75
CA ASN A 20 1.01 23.52 12.63
C ASN A 20 0.92 22.30 11.70
N GLY A 21 2.07 21.75 11.33
CA GLY A 21 2.16 20.41 10.77
C GLY A 21 1.62 19.48 11.83
N ALA A 22 0.32 19.19 11.77
CA ALA A 22 -0.30 18.17 12.59
C ALA A 22 0.41 16.87 12.25
N MET A 23 1.31 16.41 13.12
CA MET A 23 1.76 15.02 13.10
C MET A 23 0.49 14.17 13.10
N ALA A 24 0.30 13.36 12.06
CA ALA A 24 -0.81 12.42 11.99
C ALA A 24 -0.82 11.62 13.30
N GLN A 25 -1.90 11.71 14.08
CA GLN A 25 -2.04 10.93 15.31
C GLN A 25 -1.94 9.45 14.96
N THR A 26 -0.90 8.78 15.45
CA THR A 26 -0.69 7.36 15.21
C THR A 26 -1.61 6.53 16.10
N THR A 27 -2.28 5.52 15.54
CA THR A 27 -3.16 4.62 16.31
C THR A 27 -2.34 3.58 17.09
N PRO A 28 -2.89 2.97 18.16
CA PRO A 28 -2.23 1.86 18.85
C PRO A 28 -1.84 0.72 17.90
N LEU A 29 -2.74 0.38 16.97
CA LEU A 29 -2.48 -0.62 15.93
C LEU A 29 -1.30 -0.19 15.04
N HIS A 30 -1.29 1.05 14.55
CA HIS A 30 -0.17 1.56 13.74
C HIS A 30 1.17 1.42 14.48
N ASN A 31 1.23 1.83 15.74
CA ASN A 31 2.45 1.75 16.54
C ASN A 31 2.89 0.31 16.79
N GLU A 32 1.95 -0.61 17.03
CA GLU A 32 2.25 -2.03 17.22
C GLU A 32 2.83 -2.66 15.94
N LEU A 33 2.17 -2.45 14.79
CA LEU A 33 2.62 -3.01 13.52
C LEU A 33 3.96 -2.39 13.09
N ALA A 34 4.16 -1.08 13.30
CA ALA A 34 5.45 -0.42 13.04
C ALA A 34 6.59 -0.98 13.92
N ARG A 35 6.30 -1.32 15.19
CA ARG A 35 7.26 -1.96 16.09
C ARG A 35 7.61 -3.38 15.63
N LYS A 36 6.61 -4.17 15.21
CA LYS A 36 6.83 -5.54 14.69
C LYS A 36 7.59 -5.52 13.37
N ASP A 37 7.28 -4.59 12.47
CA ASP A 37 8.08 -4.28 11.27
C ASP A 37 9.55 -3.98 11.62
N SER A 38 9.78 -3.02 12.53
CA SER A 38 11.15 -2.67 12.93
C SER A 38 11.89 -3.85 13.57
N LEU A 39 11.19 -4.68 14.35
CA LEU A 39 11.75 -5.88 14.97
C LEU A 39 12.20 -6.92 13.93
N LEU A 40 11.42 -7.12 12.85
CA LEU A 40 11.79 -8.01 11.75
C LEU A 40 13.18 -7.66 11.20
N PHE A 41 13.39 -6.42 10.82
CA PHE A 41 14.65 -5.98 10.21
C PHE A 41 15.80 -5.94 11.23
N ALA A 42 15.52 -5.59 12.50
CA ALA A 42 16.52 -5.66 13.57
C ALA A 42 17.02 -7.09 13.82
N ILE A 43 16.15 -8.09 13.66
CA ILE A 43 16.53 -9.50 13.72
C ILE A 43 17.30 -9.91 12.46
N ALA A 44 16.71 -9.67 11.29
CA ALA A 44 17.22 -10.18 10.02
C ALA A 44 18.58 -9.57 9.61
N MET A 45 18.90 -8.35 10.07
CA MET A 45 20.12 -7.62 9.70
C MET A 45 21.10 -7.41 10.86
N GLY A 46 20.80 -7.92 12.05
CA GLY A 46 21.56 -7.56 13.24
C GLY A 46 21.58 -8.63 14.32
N SER A 47 20.51 -8.71 15.12
CA SER A 47 20.52 -9.53 16.34
C SER A 47 20.53 -11.02 16.08
N CYS A 48 20.02 -11.47 14.92
CA CYS A 48 19.92 -12.88 14.56
C CYS A 48 19.16 -13.74 15.59
N ASN A 49 18.28 -13.13 16.40
CA ASN A 49 17.35 -13.84 17.29
C ASN A 49 16.21 -14.47 16.49
N LEU A 50 16.49 -15.59 15.82
CA LEU A 50 15.56 -16.23 14.88
C LEU A 50 14.27 -16.71 15.56
N GLN A 51 14.32 -17.09 16.84
CA GLN A 51 13.14 -17.53 17.59
C GLN A 51 12.09 -16.41 17.71
N ALA A 52 12.51 -15.14 17.71
CA ALA A 52 11.59 -14.02 17.79
C ALA A 52 10.76 -13.83 16.49
N LEU A 53 11.17 -14.44 15.37
CA LEU A 53 10.45 -14.35 14.09
C LEU A 53 9.10 -15.08 14.13
N ASP A 54 8.93 -16.08 14.98
CA ASP A 54 7.65 -16.80 15.15
C ASP A 54 6.54 -15.92 15.74
N ASN A 55 6.93 -14.82 16.40
CA ASN A 55 6.03 -13.79 16.93
C ASN A 55 5.77 -12.65 15.92
N ILE A 56 6.41 -12.71 14.76
CA ILE A 56 6.27 -11.73 13.69
C ILE A 56 5.50 -12.32 12.53
N PHE A 57 5.79 -13.53 12.09
CA PHE A 57 5.19 -14.14 10.91
C PHE A 57 4.08 -15.13 11.25
N THR A 58 3.06 -15.19 10.40
CA THR A 58 2.17 -16.34 10.35
C THR A 58 2.91 -17.54 9.74
N LYS A 59 2.51 -18.78 10.09
CA LYS A 59 3.17 -19.98 9.55
C LYS A 59 3.01 -20.15 8.03
N ASP A 60 1.92 -19.62 7.49
CA ASP A 60 1.58 -19.57 6.07
C ASP A 60 2.07 -18.28 5.40
N PHE A 61 3.02 -17.55 6.00
CA PHE A 61 3.52 -16.32 5.42
C PHE A 61 4.13 -16.55 4.03
N VAL A 62 3.88 -15.59 3.12
CA VAL A 62 4.46 -15.56 1.79
C VAL A 62 4.96 -14.14 1.45
N MET A 63 6.22 -14.05 1.04
CA MET A 63 6.78 -12.85 0.39
C MET A 63 6.66 -13.01 -1.12
N TYR A 64 6.22 -11.97 -1.81
CA TYR A 64 6.21 -11.90 -3.28
C TYR A 64 7.28 -10.91 -3.71
N HIS A 65 8.34 -11.43 -4.35
CA HIS A 65 9.44 -10.64 -4.89
C HIS A 65 9.05 -10.08 -6.26
N ASP A 66 9.25 -8.79 -6.50
CA ASP A 66 8.97 -8.20 -7.81
C ASP A 66 9.92 -8.67 -8.92
N ASN A 67 11.14 -9.12 -8.58
CA ASN A 67 12.24 -9.50 -9.48
C ASN A 67 12.61 -8.47 -10.58
N GLY A 68 12.16 -7.23 -10.46
CA GLY A 68 12.30 -6.16 -11.46
C GLY A 68 11.39 -6.33 -12.69
N TYR A 69 10.97 -5.21 -13.28
CA TYR A 69 9.91 -5.08 -14.31
C TYR A 69 9.85 -6.18 -15.42
N GLY A 70 10.99 -6.74 -15.84
CA GLY A 70 11.08 -7.73 -16.91
C GLY A 70 10.97 -9.20 -16.48
N ASN A 71 10.95 -9.52 -15.17
CA ASN A 71 11.04 -10.89 -14.68
C ASN A 71 9.77 -11.32 -13.92
N PRO A 72 9.37 -12.59 -13.94
CA PRO A 72 8.20 -13.03 -13.17
C PRO A 72 8.38 -12.86 -11.66
N SER A 73 7.34 -12.37 -10.97
CA SER A 73 7.32 -12.39 -9.51
C SER A 73 7.39 -13.81 -8.96
N THR A 74 8.18 -14.01 -7.91
CA THR A 74 8.32 -15.30 -7.24
C THR A 74 7.74 -15.25 -5.84
N ALA A 75 7.02 -16.30 -5.47
CA ALA A 75 6.53 -16.49 -4.11
C ALA A 75 7.63 -17.19 -3.28
N GLN A 76 7.99 -16.59 -2.15
CA GLN A 76 8.89 -17.16 -1.16
C GLN A 76 8.09 -17.47 0.12
N PRO A 77 7.85 -18.75 0.43
CA PRO A 77 7.26 -19.19 1.69
C PRO A 77 8.13 -18.82 2.90
N TYR A 78 7.51 -18.75 4.08
CA TYR A 78 8.20 -18.46 5.35
C TYR A 78 9.42 -19.36 5.60
N ALA A 79 9.33 -20.66 5.31
CA ALA A 79 10.44 -21.60 5.52
C ALA A 79 11.69 -21.20 4.72
N ASP A 80 11.50 -20.76 3.48
CA ASP A 80 12.59 -20.36 2.58
C ASP A 80 13.17 -19.00 3.00
N LEU A 81 12.30 -18.06 3.42
CA LEU A 81 12.74 -16.79 4.00
C LEU A 81 13.57 -17.00 5.28
N LEU A 82 13.11 -17.88 6.17
CA LEU A 82 13.81 -18.20 7.41
C LEU A 82 15.17 -18.85 7.13
N ALA A 83 15.24 -19.77 6.16
CA ALA A 83 16.50 -20.36 5.73
C ALA A 83 17.47 -19.31 5.17
N PHE A 84 16.97 -18.35 4.39
CA PHE A 84 17.77 -17.23 3.87
C PHE A 84 18.29 -16.33 5.00
N ILE A 85 17.45 -15.93 5.96
CA ILE A 85 17.87 -15.11 7.10
C ILE A 85 18.92 -15.86 7.94
N LYS A 86 18.70 -17.15 8.21
CA LYS A 86 19.65 -17.99 8.95
C LYS A 86 21.02 -18.03 8.27
N LYS A 87 21.04 -18.29 6.96
CA LYS A 87 22.28 -18.29 6.17
C LYS A 87 22.99 -16.93 6.22
N THR A 88 22.23 -15.84 6.16
CA THR A 88 22.77 -14.47 6.25
C THR A 88 23.41 -14.23 7.62
N CYS A 89 22.76 -14.67 8.70
CA CYS A 89 23.27 -14.59 10.07
C CYS A 89 24.54 -15.42 10.32
N GLU A 90 24.71 -16.54 9.61
CA GLU A 90 25.92 -17.39 9.71
C GLU A 90 27.11 -16.82 8.91
N SER A 91 26.86 -15.98 7.91
CA SER A 91 27.89 -15.31 7.12
C SER A 91 28.43 -14.07 7.84
N LYS A 92 29.69 -13.65 7.58
CA LYS A 92 30.20 -12.33 8.06
C LYS A 92 29.51 -11.23 7.24
N PRO A 93 28.46 -10.56 7.74
CA PRO A 93 27.62 -9.78 6.88
C PRO A 93 28.30 -8.45 6.57
N VAL A 94 28.14 -7.99 5.34
CA VAL A 94 28.26 -6.55 5.08
C VAL A 94 27.21 -5.87 5.95
N LYS A 95 27.57 -4.80 6.66
CA LYS A 95 26.62 -4.12 7.55
C LYS A 95 25.49 -3.57 6.69
N MET A 96 24.26 -3.98 7.00
CA MET A 96 23.05 -3.51 6.33
C MET A 96 22.17 -2.77 7.32
N ARG A 97 21.44 -1.77 6.83
CA ARG A 97 20.31 -1.20 7.55
C ARG A 97 19.16 -0.94 6.61
N ARG A 98 17.97 -0.91 7.17
CA ARG A 98 16.74 -0.51 6.49
C ARG A 98 16.16 0.72 7.18
N GLU A 99 15.54 1.59 6.39
CA GLU A 99 14.86 2.79 6.84
C GLU A 99 13.46 2.84 6.24
N VAL A 100 12.42 3.08 7.06
CA VAL A 100 11.11 3.53 6.55
C VAL A 100 11.21 5.02 6.28
N VAL A 101 10.82 5.46 5.09
CA VAL A 101 10.74 6.90 4.80
C VAL A 101 9.70 7.52 5.72
N GLN A 102 10.10 8.55 6.47
CA GLN A 102 9.21 9.25 7.39
C GLN A 102 7.92 9.67 6.70
N GLN A 103 6.79 9.57 7.43
CA GLN A 103 5.44 9.91 6.96
C GLN A 103 4.90 9.04 5.79
N SER A 104 5.67 8.10 5.26
CA SER A 104 5.18 7.19 4.21
C SER A 104 4.38 6.00 4.78
N LEU A 105 4.63 5.63 6.04
CA LEU A 105 4.00 4.46 6.67
C LEU A 105 2.53 4.71 6.95
N GLN A 106 1.67 3.90 6.35
CA GLN A 106 0.23 3.95 6.52
C GLN A 106 -0.28 2.59 6.99
N THR A 107 -1.20 2.61 7.94
CA THR A 107 -1.84 1.40 8.50
C THR A 107 -3.34 1.55 8.39
N PHE A 108 -3.99 0.53 7.83
CA PHE A 108 -5.43 0.49 7.66
C PHE A 108 -5.98 -0.76 8.38
N PRO A 109 -6.76 -0.62 9.46
CA PRO A 109 -7.49 -1.75 10.02
C PRO A 109 -8.48 -2.27 8.97
N VAL A 110 -8.48 -3.59 8.74
CA VAL A 110 -9.43 -4.26 7.83
C VAL A 110 -10.53 -4.97 8.63
N SER A 111 -10.22 -5.48 9.81
CA SER A 111 -11.18 -6.00 10.77
C SER A 111 -10.53 -6.05 12.15
N GLU A 112 -11.22 -6.59 13.15
CA GLU A 112 -10.60 -6.86 14.46
C GLU A 112 -9.42 -7.84 14.40
N ARG A 113 -9.31 -8.61 13.30
CA ARG A 113 -8.29 -9.66 13.10
C ARG A 113 -7.41 -9.44 11.88
N GLU A 114 -7.65 -8.39 11.09
CA GLU A 114 -6.88 -8.12 9.88
C GLU A 114 -6.54 -6.64 9.75
N ALA A 115 -5.36 -6.37 9.20
CA ALA A 115 -4.91 -5.02 8.89
C ALA A 115 -4.00 -5.03 7.66
N THR A 116 -3.92 -3.90 6.97
CA THR A 116 -2.95 -3.70 5.89
C THR A 116 -1.99 -2.58 6.25
N GLN A 117 -0.76 -2.67 5.78
CA GLN A 117 0.26 -1.66 5.98
C GLN A 117 1.02 -1.43 4.68
N THR A 118 1.28 -0.17 4.35
CA THR A 118 2.08 0.20 3.18
C THR A 118 2.98 1.38 3.50
N GLY A 119 4.08 1.51 2.77
CA GLY A 119 5.03 2.59 2.95
C GLY A 119 6.16 2.52 1.94
N VAL A 120 7.09 3.45 2.06
CA VAL A 120 8.34 3.46 1.30
C VAL A 120 9.47 3.06 2.24
N GLN A 121 10.34 2.17 1.77
CA GLN A 121 11.52 1.73 2.49
C GLN A 121 12.78 1.88 1.66
N ARG A 122 13.90 2.02 2.35
CA ARG A 122 15.23 2.13 1.76
C ARG A 122 16.18 1.16 2.43
N PHE A 123 17.05 0.56 1.65
CA PHE A 123 18.11 -0.31 2.14
C PHE A 123 19.47 0.30 1.88
N PHE A 124 20.34 0.17 2.87
CA PHE A 124 21.70 0.70 2.85
C PHE A 124 22.69 -0.40 3.20
N VAL A 125 23.86 -0.32 2.58
CA VAL A 125 24.97 -1.25 2.75
C VAL A 125 26.23 -0.46 3.09
N THR A 126 26.98 -0.93 4.08
CA THR A 126 28.26 -0.35 4.51
C THR A 126 29.37 -1.40 4.33
N PRO A 127 30.04 -1.42 3.18
CA PRO A 127 31.18 -2.31 2.94
C PRO A 127 32.36 -2.00 3.89
N PRO A 128 33.23 -2.99 4.17
CA PRO A 128 34.42 -2.75 4.97
C PRO A 128 35.30 -1.65 4.37
N GLY A 129 35.60 -0.61 5.16
CA GLY A 129 36.45 0.49 4.74
C GLY A 129 35.83 1.45 3.71
N GLN A 130 34.53 1.35 3.42
CA GLN A 130 33.83 2.24 2.49
C GLN A 130 32.67 2.96 3.19
N PRO A 131 32.27 4.15 2.71
CA PRO A 131 31.08 4.82 3.22
C PRO A 131 29.82 3.99 2.96
N GLU A 132 28.81 4.18 3.81
CA GLU A 132 27.48 3.62 3.59
C GLU A 132 26.89 4.18 2.29
N ARG A 133 26.19 3.32 1.54
CA ARG A 133 25.45 3.72 0.35
C ARG A 133 24.06 3.10 0.32
N GLN A 134 23.09 3.86 -0.20
CA GLN A 134 21.76 3.33 -0.51
C GLN A 134 21.86 2.37 -1.69
N VAL A 135 21.27 1.20 -1.55
CA VAL A 135 21.25 0.15 -2.58
C VAL A 135 19.85 -0.11 -3.12
N GLU A 136 18.81 0.35 -2.41
CA GLU A 136 17.43 0.13 -2.81
C GLU A 136 16.50 1.21 -2.23
N GLU A 137 15.47 1.56 -3.00
CA GLU A 137 14.25 2.21 -2.55
C GLU A 137 13.07 1.41 -3.12
N SER A 138 12.20 0.91 -2.26
CA SER A 138 11.04 0.11 -2.63
C SER A 138 9.79 0.59 -1.90
N LYS A 139 8.63 0.39 -2.51
CA LYS A 139 7.33 0.46 -1.84
C LYS A 139 6.97 -0.94 -1.40
N PHE A 140 6.31 -1.07 -0.26
CA PHE A 140 5.82 -2.36 0.21
C PHE A 140 4.32 -2.30 0.49
N PHE A 141 3.67 -3.44 0.33
CA PHE A 141 2.31 -3.69 0.80
C PHE A 141 2.31 -4.97 1.64
N ARG A 142 1.72 -4.89 2.83
CA ARG A 142 1.70 -5.97 3.81
C ARG A 142 0.29 -6.23 4.30
N THR A 143 -0.03 -7.49 4.50
CA THR A 143 -1.23 -7.91 5.22
C THR A 143 -0.83 -8.50 6.57
N TRP A 144 -1.55 -8.11 7.62
CA TRP A 144 -1.36 -8.56 8.99
C TRP A 144 -2.61 -9.31 9.43
N ARG A 145 -2.41 -10.41 10.15
CA ARG A 145 -3.47 -11.24 10.72
C ARG A 145 -3.24 -11.43 12.21
N LYS A 146 -4.31 -11.34 12.99
CA LYS A 146 -4.28 -11.55 14.43
C LYS A 146 -4.45 -13.03 14.74
N GLU A 147 -3.44 -13.63 15.38
CA GLU A 147 -3.44 -15.02 15.84
C GLU A 147 -3.38 -15.04 17.38
N GLY A 148 -4.52 -15.34 18.02
CA GLY A 148 -4.69 -15.13 19.46
C GLY A 148 -4.62 -13.64 19.81
N PRO A 149 -3.79 -13.21 20.78
CA PRO A 149 -3.61 -11.79 21.09
C PRO A 149 -2.65 -11.08 20.14
N GLU A 150 -1.86 -11.82 19.35
CA GLU A 150 -0.72 -11.28 18.60
C GLU A 150 -1.06 -10.93 17.16
N TRP A 151 -0.64 -9.74 16.71
CA TRP A 151 -0.60 -9.42 15.28
C TRP A 151 0.63 -10.05 14.61
N LYS A 152 0.42 -10.66 13.45
CA LYS A 152 1.46 -11.33 12.67
C LYS A 152 1.36 -10.98 11.19
N LEU A 153 2.51 -10.79 10.56
CA LEU A 153 2.65 -10.52 9.14
C LEU A 153 2.31 -11.78 8.36
N ALA A 154 1.29 -11.69 7.50
CA ALA A 154 0.76 -12.79 6.72
C ALA A 154 1.27 -12.77 5.28
N ARG A 155 1.42 -11.59 4.67
CA ARG A 155 2.01 -11.45 3.34
C ARG A 155 2.79 -10.16 3.21
N GLU A 156 3.81 -10.20 2.37
CA GLU A 156 4.55 -9.03 1.94
C GLU A 156 4.67 -9.04 0.43
N THR A 157 4.49 -7.86 -0.19
CA THR A 157 4.85 -7.64 -1.58
C THR A 157 5.64 -6.35 -1.64
N ASP A 158 6.85 -6.42 -2.18
CA ASP A 158 7.68 -5.27 -2.49
C ASP A 158 7.55 -4.90 -3.96
N TYR A 159 7.81 -3.63 -4.26
CA TYR A 159 7.91 -3.12 -5.62
C TYR A 159 9.05 -2.11 -5.65
N MET A 160 10.03 -2.37 -6.51
CA MET A 160 11.21 -1.56 -6.72
C MET A 160 10.82 -0.18 -7.25
N VAL A 161 11.24 0.87 -6.56
CA VAL A 161 11.03 2.27 -6.98
C VAL A 161 12.29 2.80 -7.64
N LYS A 162 13.47 2.57 -7.03
CA LYS A 162 14.78 2.96 -7.58
C LYS A 162 15.86 1.95 -7.17
N ASN A 163 16.75 1.63 -8.12
CA ASN A 163 17.96 0.84 -7.90
C ASN A 163 19.25 1.57 -8.34
N SER A 164 19.13 2.83 -8.78
CA SER A 164 20.25 3.70 -9.19
C SER A 164 20.19 4.99 -8.38
N PHE A 165 21.26 5.28 -7.64
CA PHE A 165 21.35 6.43 -6.75
C PHE A 165 22.59 7.26 -7.11
N PRO A 166 22.46 8.34 -7.90
CA PRO A 166 23.45 9.41 -7.87
C PRO A 166 23.46 10.03 -6.46
N ALA A 167 24.62 10.53 -6.04
CA ALA A 167 24.83 11.07 -4.69
C ALA A 167 23.76 12.10 -4.30
N GLU A 168 23.12 11.85 -3.16
CA GLU A 168 22.14 12.69 -2.46
C GLU A 168 20.96 13.25 -3.29
N VAL A 169 19.89 12.47 -3.41
CA VAL A 169 18.54 13.03 -3.49
C VAL A 169 17.66 12.32 -2.45
N ARG A 170 17.31 13.04 -1.38
CA ARG A 170 16.29 12.61 -0.42
C ARG A 170 14.94 12.61 -1.15
N TYR A 171 14.20 11.50 -1.17
CA TYR A 171 12.82 11.49 -1.73
C TYR A 171 11.99 12.54 -1.00
N GLN A 172 11.51 13.52 -1.76
CA GLN A 172 10.33 14.29 -1.45
C GLN A 172 9.16 13.58 -2.15
N PRO A 173 7.94 13.55 -1.58
CA PRO A 173 6.76 13.10 -2.30
C PRO A 173 6.57 13.98 -3.55
N GLU A 174 7.12 13.55 -4.67
CA GLU A 174 6.88 14.17 -5.97
C GLU A 174 5.47 13.79 -6.43
N PRO A 175 4.78 14.66 -7.19
CA PRO A 175 3.54 14.28 -7.86
C PRO A 175 3.73 12.97 -8.63
N TYR A 176 2.80 12.03 -8.45
CA TYR A 176 2.87 10.72 -9.09
C TYR A 176 3.06 10.88 -10.61
N THR A 177 4.06 10.17 -11.14
CA THR A 177 4.29 10.03 -12.58
C THR A 177 4.31 8.54 -12.91
N PRO A 178 3.46 8.05 -13.85
CA PRO A 178 3.39 6.63 -14.15
C PRO A 178 4.69 6.13 -14.80
N PRO A 179 5.22 4.96 -14.39
CA PRO A 179 6.39 4.37 -15.02
C PRO A 179 6.12 3.91 -16.46
N SER A 180 4.86 3.66 -16.82
CA SER A 180 4.41 3.40 -18.18
C SER A 180 3.05 4.07 -18.41
N ALA A 181 2.98 4.98 -19.37
CA ALA A 181 1.74 5.67 -19.74
C ALA A 181 0.69 4.70 -20.32
N GLU A 182 1.13 3.70 -21.08
CA GLU A 182 0.26 2.68 -21.67
C GLU A 182 -0.37 1.76 -20.62
N LEU A 183 0.45 1.27 -19.67
CA LEU A 183 -0.06 0.44 -18.57
C LEU A 183 -1.02 1.24 -17.70
N HIS A 184 -0.66 2.48 -17.38
CA HIS A 184 -1.53 3.37 -16.60
C HIS A 184 -2.88 3.57 -17.31
N ALA A 185 -2.88 3.90 -18.61
CA ALA A 185 -4.11 4.05 -19.38
C ALA A 185 -4.94 2.75 -19.43
N THR A 186 -4.28 1.60 -19.53
CA THR A 186 -4.93 0.28 -19.51
C THR A 186 -5.63 0.02 -18.18
N ILE A 187 -4.94 0.21 -17.05
CA ILE A 187 -5.50 -0.04 -15.72
C ILE A 187 -6.61 0.98 -15.39
N VAL A 188 -6.43 2.26 -15.71
CA VAL A 188 -7.50 3.27 -15.54
C VAL A 188 -8.75 2.91 -16.34
N ARG A 189 -8.59 2.39 -17.57
CA ARG A 189 -9.74 1.90 -18.36
C ARG A 189 -10.41 0.71 -17.69
N LEU A 190 -9.64 -0.23 -17.14
CA LEU A 190 -10.16 -1.41 -16.45
C LEU A 190 -10.88 -1.05 -15.14
N ASP A 191 -10.37 -0.13 -14.33
CA ASP A 191 -11.06 0.45 -13.16
C ASP A 191 -12.40 1.04 -13.58
N SER A 192 -12.39 1.88 -14.63
CA SER A 192 -13.62 2.50 -15.14
C SER A 192 -14.67 1.46 -15.56
N ILE A 193 -14.27 0.38 -16.24
CA ILE A 193 -15.19 -0.68 -16.65
C ILE A 193 -15.69 -1.45 -15.42
N TYR A 194 -14.81 -1.80 -14.48
CA TYR A 194 -15.19 -2.53 -13.28
C TYR A 194 -16.17 -1.73 -12.41
N PHE A 195 -15.90 -0.46 -12.15
CA PHE A 195 -16.79 0.37 -11.34
C PHE A 195 -18.04 0.85 -12.08
N ASP A 196 -18.05 0.87 -13.42
CA ASP A 196 -19.30 0.97 -14.18
C ASP A 196 -20.22 -0.23 -13.90
N THR A 197 -19.66 -1.44 -13.82
CA THR A 197 -20.44 -2.64 -13.46
C THR A 197 -20.98 -2.57 -12.03
N TYR A 198 -20.22 -1.96 -11.11
CA TYR A 198 -20.65 -1.71 -9.73
C TYR A 198 -21.81 -0.71 -9.69
N ASN A 199 -21.68 0.41 -10.39
CA ASN A 199 -22.66 1.49 -10.40
C ASN A 199 -23.95 1.10 -11.12
N ASN A 200 -23.87 0.28 -12.18
CA ASN A 200 -25.00 -0.15 -13.00
C ASN A 200 -25.45 -1.60 -12.71
N CYS A 201 -24.94 -2.24 -11.66
CA CYS A 201 -25.27 -3.61 -11.26
C CYS A 201 -25.10 -4.67 -12.38
N ASN A 202 -24.09 -4.54 -13.23
CA ASN A 202 -23.77 -5.57 -14.23
C ASN A 202 -22.92 -6.69 -13.61
N ILE A 203 -23.57 -7.53 -12.78
CA ILE A 203 -22.89 -8.57 -12.00
C ILE A 203 -22.19 -9.62 -12.87
N GLU A 204 -22.75 -9.96 -14.04
CA GLU A 204 -22.13 -10.92 -14.95
C GLU A 204 -20.79 -10.39 -15.49
N LYS A 205 -20.77 -9.13 -15.95
CA LYS A 205 -19.55 -8.52 -16.42
C LYS A 205 -18.55 -8.31 -15.27
N MET A 206 -19.00 -7.89 -14.10
CA MET A 206 -18.17 -7.81 -12.90
C MET A 206 -17.49 -9.15 -12.60
N ALA A 207 -18.25 -10.24 -12.60
CA ALA A 207 -17.75 -11.58 -12.35
C ALA A 207 -16.68 -12.02 -13.36
N SER A 208 -16.82 -11.64 -14.65
CA SER A 208 -15.82 -11.95 -15.68
C SER A 208 -14.46 -11.30 -15.42
N MET A 209 -14.43 -10.16 -14.70
CA MET A 209 -13.21 -9.41 -14.41
C MET A 209 -12.55 -9.86 -13.10
N MET A 210 -13.17 -10.74 -12.33
CA MET A 210 -12.68 -11.20 -11.02
C MET A 210 -12.10 -12.62 -11.15
N SER A 211 -10.92 -12.83 -10.58
CA SER A 211 -10.32 -14.17 -10.46
C SER A 211 -11.14 -15.06 -9.54
N ASP A 212 -11.16 -16.36 -9.81
CA ASP A 212 -11.79 -17.34 -8.91
C ASP A 212 -10.99 -17.50 -7.59
N THR A 213 -9.73 -17.05 -7.57
CA THR A 213 -8.86 -16.97 -6.39
C THR A 213 -8.86 -15.58 -5.74
N LEU A 214 -9.97 -14.85 -5.84
CA LEU A 214 -10.09 -13.48 -5.31
C LEU A 214 -9.81 -13.44 -3.80
N GLU A 215 -9.06 -12.43 -3.36
CA GLU A 215 -9.00 -12.00 -1.95
C GLU A 215 -9.57 -10.59 -1.83
N PHE A 216 -10.71 -10.43 -1.14
CA PHE A 216 -11.36 -9.15 -0.95
C PHE A 216 -11.29 -8.75 0.52
N TYR A 217 -10.54 -7.69 0.81
CA TYR A 217 -10.33 -7.13 2.14
C TYR A 217 -11.25 -5.91 2.31
N HIS A 218 -12.26 -6.04 3.16
CA HIS A 218 -13.20 -4.96 3.45
C HIS A 218 -13.05 -4.51 4.91
N ASP A 219 -12.83 -3.22 5.15
CA ASP A 219 -12.60 -2.63 6.47
C ASP A 219 -13.68 -2.90 7.54
N ARG A 220 -14.91 -3.18 7.12
CA ARG A 220 -16.01 -3.62 7.99
C ARG A 220 -16.29 -5.13 7.94
N GLY A 221 -15.90 -5.79 6.86
CA GLY A 221 -16.30 -7.16 6.54
C GLY A 221 -15.20 -8.20 6.73
N GLY A 222 -13.95 -7.77 6.93
CA GLY A 222 -12.77 -8.62 6.89
C GLY A 222 -12.48 -9.17 5.49
N LEU A 223 -11.64 -10.20 5.46
CA LEU A 223 -11.31 -10.99 4.28
C LEU A 223 -12.48 -11.88 3.83
N SER A 224 -12.82 -11.76 2.55
CA SER A 224 -13.62 -12.72 1.80
C SER A 224 -12.78 -13.32 0.68
N THR A 225 -12.68 -14.65 0.63
CA THR A 225 -11.97 -15.39 -0.44
C THR A 225 -12.90 -16.06 -1.44
N SER A 226 -14.22 -15.90 -1.27
CA SER A 226 -15.24 -16.51 -2.12
C SER A 226 -15.78 -15.47 -3.09
N LYS A 227 -15.41 -15.60 -4.37
CA LYS A 227 -15.95 -14.76 -5.46
C LYS A 227 -17.48 -14.80 -5.50
N THR A 228 -18.08 -15.98 -5.34
CA THR A 228 -19.53 -16.16 -5.35
C THR A 228 -20.21 -15.40 -4.21
N GLU A 229 -19.68 -15.51 -2.99
CA GLU A 229 -20.22 -14.79 -1.84
C GLU A 229 -20.02 -13.28 -1.97
N ASN A 230 -18.87 -12.85 -2.52
CA ASN A 230 -18.59 -11.45 -2.78
C ASN A 230 -19.61 -10.84 -3.76
N LEU A 231 -19.84 -11.51 -4.90
CA LEU A 231 -20.85 -11.10 -5.89
C LEU A 231 -22.26 -11.11 -5.31
N ALA A 232 -22.60 -12.10 -4.47
CA ALA A 232 -23.90 -12.15 -3.79
C ALA A 232 -24.07 -10.98 -2.81
N SER A 233 -23.02 -10.64 -2.06
CA SER A 233 -23.00 -9.49 -1.14
C SER A 233 -23.15 -8.17 -1.90
N ILE A 234 -22.41 -7.99 -3.00
CA ILE A 234 -22.54 -6.81 -3.88
C ILE A 234 -23.98 -6.71 -4.42
N ARG A 235 -24.53 -7.80 -4.95
CA ARG A 235 -25.91 -7.82 -5.44
C ARG A 235 -26.92 -7.43 -4.36
N LYS A 236 -26.74 -7.93 -3.14
CA LYS A 236 -27.66 -7.66 -2.02
C LYS A 236 -27.55 -6.24 -1.48
N ASN A 237 -26.33 -5.74 -1.33
CA ASN A 237 -26.04 -4.55 -0.52
C ASN A 237 -25.74 -3.30 -1.35
N ILE A 238 -25.25 -3.46 -2.58
CA ILE A 238 -24.73 -2.36 -3.41
C ILE A 238 -25.66 -2.04 -4.59
N CYS A 239 -26.11 -3.06 -5.32
CA CYS A 239 -26.89 -2.86 -6.54
C CYS A 239 -28.10 -1.93 -6.33
N GLY A 240 -28.13 -0.83 -7.09
CA GLY A 240 -29.18 0.19 -7.01
C GLY A 240 -29.20 1.00 -5.72
N LYS A 241 -28.22 0.83 -4.83
CA LYS A 241 -28.15 1.46 -3.50
C LYS A 241 -26.91 2.32 -3.30
N VAL A 242 -25.77 1.89 -3.83
CA VAL A 242 -24.48 2.56 -3.63
C VAL A 242 -23.83 2.82 -4.97
N THR A 243 -23.36 4.05 -5.18
CA THR A 243 -22.57 4.45 -6.35
C THR A 243 -21.16 4.82 -5.89
N ARG A 244 -20.14 4.31 -6.57
CA ARG A 244 -18.74 4.69 -6.40
C ARG A 244 -18.41 5.86 -7.32
N GLU A 245 -17.74 6.87 -6.76
CA GLU A 245 -17.18 8.03 -7.45
C GLU A 245 -15.65 8.01 -7.32
N LEU A 246 -14.90 8.00 -8.44
CA LEU A 246 -13.44 8.08 -8.43
C LEU A 246 -12.99 9.51 -8.10
N VAL A 247 -11.99 9.67 -7.22
CA VAL A 247 -11.29 10.96 -7.10
C VAL A 247 -10.39 11.15 -8.32
N LYS A 248 -10.75 12.09 -9.19
CA LYS A 248 -10.05 12.35 -10.44
C LYS A 248 -8.56 12.64 -10.21
N GLY A 249 -7.69 11.94 -10.94
CA GLY A 249 -6.24 12.10 -10.86
C GLY A 249 -5.58 11.40 -9.67
N SER A 250 -6.34 10.62 -8.89
CA SER A 250 -5.82 9.91 -7.71
C SER A 250 -5.21 8.54 -8.00
N ILE A 251 -5.44 7.99 -9.20
CA ILE A 251 -4.95 6.65 -9.55
C ILE A 251 -3.43 6.68 -9.72
N GLU A 252 -2.78 5.80 -8.97
CA GLU A 252 -1.39 5.40 -9.13
C GLU A 252 -1.38 3.94 -9.60
N VAL A 253 -0.63 3.68 -10.67
CA VAL A 253 -0.42 2.35 -11.23
C VAL A 253 1.05 2.00 -11.15
N TYR A 254 1.34 0.84 -10.55
CA TYR A 254 2.69 0.28 -10.49
C TYR A 254 2.69 -1.11 -11.09
N PRO A 255 3.55 -1.39 -12.09
CA PRO A 255 3.66 -2.73 -12.64
C PRO A 255 4.19 -3.73 -11.63
N ILE A 256 3.77 -4.98 -11.78
CA ILE A 256 4.28 -6.14 -11.05
C ILE A 256 4.79 -7.12 -12.09
N ALA A 257 6.10 -7.27 -12.15
CA ALA A 257 6.76 -7.93 -13.25
C ALA A 257 6.33 -9.40 -13.39
N GLY A 258 5.99 -9.79 -14.62
CA GLY A 258 5.42 -11.09 -14.99
C GLY A 258 4.17 -11.51 -14.20
N TYR A 259 3.49 -10.59 -13.52
CA TYR A 259 2.22 -10.83 -12.83
C TYR A 259 1.10 -9.91 -13.33
N GLY A 260 1.34 -8.59 -13.40
CA GLY A 260 0.32 -7.61 -13.77
C GLY A 260 0.63 -6.22 -13.21
N ALA A 261 -0.27 -5.65 -12.41
CA ALA A 261 -0.12 -4.31 -11.84
C ALA A 261 -0.87 -4.16 -10.50
N VAL A 262 -0.36 -3.30 -9.62
CA VAL A 262 -1.12 -2.76 -8.50
C VAL A 262 -1.65 -1.37 -8.87
N GLU A 263 -2.93 -1.20 -8.63
CA GLU A 263 -3.63 0.07 -8.70
C GLU A 263 -3.90 0.58 -7.28
N ILE A 264 -3.60 1.84 -7.03
CA ILE A 264 -3.90 2.53 -5.77
C ILE A 264 -4.64 3.79 -6.14
N GLY A 265 -5.72 4.12 -5.44
CA GLY A 265 -6.42 5.37 -5.70
C GLY A 265 -7.29 5.80 -4.55
N TYR A 266 -8.02 6.89 -4.76
CA TYR A 266 -9.04 7.35 -3.84
C TYR A 266 -10.41 7.29 -4.49
N HIS A 267 -11.39 6.82 -3.74
CA HIS A 267 -12.77 6.82 -4.15
C HIS A 267 -13.68 7.33 -3.03
N SER A 268 -14.87 7.78 -3.41
CA SER A 268 -15.96 8.10 -2.51
C SER A 268 -17.18 7.28 -2.89
N PHE A 269 -18.13 7.18 -1.97
CA PHE A 269 -19.37 6.45 -2.18
C PHE A 269 -20.57 7.33 -1.87
N ARG A 270 -21.62 7.17 -2.67
CA ARG A 270 -22.95 7.74 -2.41
C ARG A 270 -23.91 6.59 -2.12
N ASN A 271 -24.46 6.57 -0.92
CA ASN A 271 -25.51 5.63 -0.53
C ASN A 271 -26.86 6.36 -0.61
N ILE A 272 -27.84 5.82 -1.32
CA ILE A 272 -29.17 6.44 -1.44
C ILE A 272 -29.90 6.56 -0.10
N ALA A 273 -29.53 5.74 0.89
CA ALA A 273 -30.10 5.76 2.23
C ALA A 273 -29.45 6.81 3.16
N GLU A 274 -28.36 7.45 2.73
CA GLU A 274 -27.58 8.40 3.54
C GLU A 274 -27.45 9.74 2.79
N PRO A 275 -27.47 10.88 3.50
CA PRO A 275 -27.26 12.16 2.86
C PRO A 275 -25.79 12.36 2.48
N GLY A 276 -25.54 12.80 1.24
CA GLY A 276 -24.23 13.27 0.80
C GLY A 276 -23.34 12.20 0.15
N VAL A 277 -22.02 12.43 0.22
CA VAL A 277 -20.96 11.60 -0.35
C VAL A 277 -19.96 11.29 0.75
N SER A 278 -19.51 10.04 0.83
CA SER A 278 -18.51 9.63 1.81
C SER A 278 -17.21 10.41 1.63
N ARG A 279 -16.44 10.55 2.72
CA ARG A 279 -15.07 11.05 2.62
C ARG A 279 -14.27 10.15 1.68
N PRO A 280 -13.38 10.71 0.85
CA PRO A 280 -12.50 9.90 0.03
C PRO A 280 -11.68 8.92 0.86
N SER A 281 -11.76 7.65 0.51
CA SER A 281 -11.01 6.57 1.12
C SER A 281 -10.09 5.92 0.09
N LYS A 282 -9.02 5.30 0.57
CA LYS A 282 -8.03 4.64 -0.29
C LYS A 282 -8.54 3.27 -0.70
N PHE A 283 -8.30 2.90 -1.95
CA PHE A 283 -8.44 1.53 -2.41
C PHE A 283 -7.14 1.02 -2.99
N ILE A 284 -7.00 -0.30 -3.00
CA ILE A 284 -5.90 -1.00 -3.68
C ILE A 284 -6.50 -2.15 -4.47
N VAL A 285 -6.17 -2.26 -5.76
CA VAL A 285 -6.58 -3.38 -6.61
C VAL A 285 -5.34 -4.04 -7.19
N LEU A 286 -5.26 -5.35 -7.04
CA LEU A 286 -4.24 -6.16 -7.70
C LEU A 286 -4.81 -6.76 -8.97
N TRP A 287 -4.30 -6.31 -10.10
CA TRP A 287 -4.65 -6.80 -11.43
C TRP A 287 -3.60 -7.81 -11.88
N ARG A 288 -4.03 -9.03 -12.21
CA ARG A 288 -3.20 -10.05 -12.84
C ARG A 288 -3.43 -10.04 -14.35
N HIS A 289 -2.35 -10.07 -15.12
CA HIS A 289 -2.39 -10.27 -16.56
C HIS A 289 -1.85 -11.67 -16.89
N ALA A 290 -2.72 -12.55 -17.39
CA ALA A 290 -2.36 -13.90 -17.82
C ALA A 290 -3.20 -14.28 -19.02
N ASP A 291 -2.63 -15.03 -19.97
CA ASP A 291 -3.33 -15.51 -21.17
C ASP A 291 -4.03 -14.39 -21.98
N ASN A 292 -3.38 -13.21 -22.04
CA ASN A 292 -3.91 -11.97 -22.64
C ASN A 292 -5.21 -11.45 -22.00
N GLU A 293 -5.48 -11.83 -20.75
CA GLU A 293 -6.64 -11.40 -19.99
C GLU A 293 -6.22 -10.72 -18.67
N TRP A 294 -6.90 -9.63 -18.31
CA TRP A 294 -6.73 -8.95 -17.03
C TRP A 294 -7.83 -9.35 -16.05
N LYS A 295 -7.44 -9.82 -14.86
CA LYS A 295 -8.37 -10.13 -13.77
C LYS A 295 -7.94 -9.53 -12.45
N ILE A 296 -8.91 -9.11 -11.65
CA ILE A 296 -8.73 -8.70 -10.27
C ILE A 296 -8.48 -9.95 -9.43
N THR A 297 -7.34 -10.01 -8.75
CA THR A 297 -6.99 -11.09 -7.82
C THR A 297 -7.08 -10.65 -6.37
N ARG A 298 -6.88 -9.35 -6.09
CA ARG A 298 -7.04 -8.81 -4.74
C ARG A 298 -7.66 -7.42 -4.76
N VAL A 299 -8.48 -7.12 -3.75
CA VAL A 299 -9.04 -5.79 -3.53
C VAL A 299 -8.92 -5.45 -2.06
N VAL A 300 -8.45 -4.24 -1.76
CA VAL A 300 -8.59 -3.59 -0.45
C VAL A 300 -9.55 -2.41 -0.65
N SER A 301 -10.70 -2.47 0.02
CA SER A 301 -11.71 -1.42 -0.03
C SER A 301 -11.96 -0.89 1.37
N LEU A 302 -11.74 0.42 1.55
CA LEU A 302 -11.86 1.11 2.84
C LEU A 302 -13.04 2.11 2.77
N HIS A 303 -13.80 2.30 3.86
CA HIS A 303 -15.05 3.09 3.89
C HIS A 303 -15.27 3.90 5.17
#